data_AF-A0A938Q9J6-F1
#
_entry.id   AF-A0A938Q9J6-F1
#
_cell.length_a   1.000
_cell.length_b   1.000
_cell.length_c   1.000
_cell.angle_alpha   90.00
_cell.angle_beta   90.00
_cell.angle_gamma   90.00
#
_symmetry.space_group_name_H-M   'P 1'
#
loop_
_entity.id
_entity.type
_entity.pdbx_description
1 polymer ?
#
loop_
_entity_poly.entity_id
_entity_poly.type
_entity_poly.pdbx_seq_one_letter_code
_entity_poly.pdbx_strand_id
1 'polypeptide(L)'
;MALDLRSVVARDIADMERSISQKTAEVNQLRQQLQDYKSALSFLSKGRGSVRVSGRQRGPRSTLRSGLDDLPEVFNSSDFVEAASGSGKDPRYLRQTLVRWAAQGKIKRMERGKYRKASSRAQSNGHVRVAAPAGQRGPRSSLRNVLEVLPGTFTSADFVKAAAGSRKDPHYLRQTLVRWAAQKKLKRLDRGKYRKMK
;
A
#
# COMPACT_ATOMS: atom_id res chain seq x y z
N MET A 1 -57.29 29.52 62.51
CA MET A 1 -56.58 28.25 62.27
C MET A 1 -55.26 28.59 61.63
N ALA A 2 -54.16 28.53 62.38
CA ALA A 2 -52.83 28.80 61.84
C ALA A 2 -52.38 27.56 61.06
N LEU A 3 -52.44 27.62 59.74
CA LEU A 3 -51.82 26.61 58.89
C LEU A 3 -50.33 26.64 59.17
N ASP A 4 -49.79 25.51 59.61
CA ASP A 4 -48.39 25.39 60.02
C ASP A 4 -47.50 25.59 58.78
N LEU A 5 -46.94 26.79 58.61
CA LEU A 5 -46.19 27.23 57.43
C LEU A 5 -45.08 26.24 57.05
N ARG A 6 -44.48 25.58 58.05
CA ARG A 6 -43.47 24.54 57.85
C ARG A 6 -44.01 23.35 57.05
N SER A 7 -45.24 22.94 57.33
CA SER A 7 -45.89 21.82 56.63
C SER A 7 -46.24 22.17 55.18
N VAL A 8 -46.58 23.44 54.91
CA VAL A 8 -46.86 23.94 53.55
C VAL A 8 -45.57 23.96 52.73
N VAL A 9 -44.51 24.57 53.27
CA VAL A 9 -43.19 24.61 52.60
C VAL A 9 -42.62 23.21 52.38
N ALA A 10 -42.78 22.29 53.33
CA ALA A 10 -42.33 20.91 53.16
C ALA A 10 -43.08 20.16 52.04
N ARG A 11 -44.38 20.43 51.86
CA ARG A 11 -45.15 19.88 50.73
C ARG A 11 -44.70 20.48 49.40
N ASP A 12 -44.50 21.79 49.34
CA ASP A 12 -44.04 22.47 48.12
C ASP A 12 -42.65 21.96 47.68
N ILE A 13 -41.75 21.72 48.64
CA ILE A 13 -40.44 21.10 48.36
C ILE A 13 -40.63 19.69 47.80
N ALA A 14 -41.44 18.84 48.43
CA ALA A 14 -41.68 17.48 47.97
C ALA A 14 -42.32 17.44 46.57
N ASP A 15 -43.22 18.38 46.27
CA ASP A 15 -43.85 18.50 44.95
C ASP A 15 -42.88 19.02 43.90
N MET A 16 -41.97 19.95 44.24
CA MET A 16 -40.88 20.36 43.37
C MET A 16 -39.90 19.21 43.09
N GLU A 17 -39.52 18.41 44.09
CA GLU A 17 -38.66 17.24 43.92
C GLU A 17 -39.28 16.20 42.97
N ARG A 18 -40.59 15.97 43.10
CA ARG A 18 -41.34 15.11 42.17
C ARG A 18 -41.35 15.69 40.75
N SER A 19 -41.56 16.99 40.61
CA SER A 19 -41.54 17.67 39.31
C SER A 19 -40.16 17.59 38.65
N ILE A 20 -39.09 17.80 39.42
CA ILE A 20 -37.71 17.66 38.94
C ILE A 20 -37.45 16.21 38.49
N SER A 21 -37.88 15.23 39.28
CA SER A 21 -37.72 13.81 38.94
C SER A 21 -38.46 13.46 37.65
N GLN A 22 -39.70 13.93 37.50
CA GLN A 22 -40.51 13.73 36.30
C GLN A 22 -39.87 14.37 35.06
N LYS A 23 -39.47 15.64 35.15
CA LYS A 23 -38.76 16.32 34.05
C LYS A 23 -37.42 15.66 33.71
N THR A 24 -36.72 15.13 34.70
CA THR A 24 -35.46 14.40 34.47
C THR A 24 -35.71 13.11 33.69
N ALA A 25 -36.78 12.38 34.01
CA ALA A 25 -37.21 11.20 33.25
C ALA A 25 -37.58 11.56 31.81
N GLU A 26 -38.34 12.65 31.61
CA GLU A 26 -38.69 13.16 30.27
C GLU A 26 -37.43 13.54 29.46
N VAL A 27 -36.47 14.23 30.07
CA VAL A 27 -35.20 14.58 29.41
C VAL A 27 -34.41 13.34 29.01
N ASN A 28 -34.40 12.30 29.85
CA ASN A 28 -33.72 11.04 29.53
C ASN A 28 -34.43 10.30 28.39
N GLN A 29 -35.76 10.29 28.37
CA GLN A 29 -36.56 9.72 27.29
C GLN A 29 -36.30 10.45 25.96
N LEU A 30 -36.28 11.78 25.96
CA LEU A 30 -35.97 12.58 24.77
C LEU A 30 -34.54 12.37 24.29
N ARG A 31 -33.57 12.20 25.20
CA ARG A 31 -32.18 11.86 24.83
C ARG A 31 -32.10 10.50 24.16
N GLN A 32 -32.84 9.51 24.67
CA GLN A 32 -32.89 8.18 24.08
C GLN A 32 -33.53 8.23 22.68
N GLN A 33 -34.66 8.94 22.52
CA GLN A 33 -35.27 9.17 21.20
C GLN A 33 -34.32 9.87 20.23
N LEU A 34 -33.58 10.89 20.67
CA LEU A 34 -32.57 11.54 19.82
C LEU A 34 -31.44 10.60 19.43
N GLN A 35 -31.01 9.70 20.32
CA GLN A 35 -30.02 8.69 20.02
C GLN A 35 -30.56 7.67 19.02
N ASP A 36 -31.81 7.26 19.14
CA ASP A 36 -32.49 6.37 18.21
C ASP A 36 -32.63 7.01 16.83
N TYR A 37 -33.04 8.28 16.77
CA TYR A 37 -33.12 9.04 15.51
C TYR A 37 -31.75 9.28 14.89
N LYS A 38 -30.71 9.57 15.69
CA LYS A 38 -29.33 9.66 15.18
C LYS A 38 -28.84 8.33 14.64
N SER A 39 -29.20 7.23 15.31
CA SER A 39 -28.88 5.88 14.85
C SER A 39 -29.60 5.57 13.54
N ALA A 40 -30.91 5.84 13.46
CA ALA A 40 -31.72 5.70 12.25
C ALA A 40 -31.20 6.58 11.11
N LEU A 41 -30.81 7.83 11.37
CA LEU A 41 -30.15 8.71 10.41
C LEU A 41 -28.78 8.18 9.99
N SER A 42 -28.02 7.53 10.88
CA SER A 42 -26.76 6.89 10.52
C SER A 42 -26.99 5.66 9.62
N PHE A 43 -28.06 4.89 9.85
CA PHE A 43 -28.46 3.79 8.97
C PHE A 43 -28.95 4.30 7.62
N LEU A 44 -29.77 5.35 7.59
CA LEU A 44 -30.31 5.94 6.36
C LEU A 44 -29.25 6.73 5.57
N SER A 45 -28.32 7.41 6.23
CA SER A 45 -27.19 8.09 5.57
C SER A 45 -26.19 7.10 5.00
N LYS A 46 -25.96 5.96 5.68
CA LYS A 46 -25.24 4.82 5.08
C LYS A 46 -26.04 4.14 3.96
N GLY A 47 -27.37 4.26 3.95
CA GLY A 47 -28.29 3.63 2.98
C GLY A 47 -28.67 4.47 1.75
N ARG A 48 -28.49 5.80 1.75
CA ARG A 48 -28.72 6.68 0.58
C ARG A 48 -27.48 6.90 -0.29
N GLY A 49 -26.50 6.01 -0.17
CA GLY A 49 -25.41 5.89 -1.12
C GLY A 49 -25.64 4.68 -2.02
N SER A 50 -26.49 4.82 -3.03
CA SER A 50 -26.52 3.96 -4.23
C SER A 50 -26.68 2.45 -3.99
N VAL A 51 -27.82 1.89 -4.41
CA VAL A 51 -27.86 0.48 -4.87
C VAL A 51 -26.99 0.39 -6.12
N ARG A 52 -25.68 0.38 -5.92
CA ARG A 52 -24.72 -0.21 -6.82
C ARG A 52 -24.54 -1.62 -6.27
N VAL A 53 -25.01 -2.57 -7.07
CA VAL A 53 -24.36 -3.87 -7.26
C VAL A 53 -22.93 -3.81 -6.75
N SER A 54 -22.57 -4.73 -5.87
CA SER A 54 -21.28 -4.88 -5.18
C SER A 54 -20.08 -5.02 -6.12
N GLY A 55 -19.86 -4.04 -6.98
CA GLY A 55 -18.56 -3.72 -7.54
C GLY A 55 -17.77 -3.05 -6.44
N ARG A 56 -16.89 -3.83 -5.79
CA ARG A 56 -15.74 -3.38 -4.99
C ARG A 56 -15.43 -1.92 -5.30
N GLN A 57 -15.78 -1.01 -4.39
CA GLN A 57 -15.32 0.37 -4.43
C GLN A 57 -13.79 0.35 -4.40
N ARG A 58 -13.18 0.42 -5.58
CA ARG A 58 -11.80 0.85 -5.73
C ARG A 58 -11.80 2.32 -5.38
N GLY A 59 -11.57 2.62 -4.09
CA GLY A 59 -10.88 3.85 -3.74
C GLY A 59 -9.58 3.96 -4.56
N PRO A 60 -8.98 5.15 -4.63
CA PRO A 60 -7.68 5.33 -5.28
C PRO A 60 -6.78 4.21 -4.78
N ARG A 61 -6.33 3.31 -5.67
CA ARG A 61 -5.58 2.10 -5.28
C ARG A 61 -4.49 2.51 -4.31
N SER A 62 -4.67 2.25 -3.01
CA SER A 62 -3.64 2.56 -2.05
C SER A 62 -2.44 1.74 -2.47
N THR A 63 -1.38 2.44 -2.88
CA THR A 63 -0.17 1.75 -3.27
C THR A 63 0.34 1.08 -2.02
N LEU A 64 0.96 -0.10 -2.15
CA LEU A 64 1.55 -0.79 -0.99
C LEU A 64 2.53 0.11 -0.21
N ARG A 65 3.07 1.11 -0.90
CA ARG A 65 3.96 2.12 -0.36
C ARG A 65 3.24 3.09 0.58
N SER A 66 2.01 3.48 0.26
CA SER A 66 1.15 4.27 1.15
C SER A 66 0.95 3.56 2.49
N GLY A 67 0.60 2.26 2.44
CA GLY A 67 0.49 1.45 3.66
C GLY A 67 1.82 1.23 4.40
N LEU A 68 2.97 1.46 3.75
CA LEU A 68 4.26 1.51 4.44
C LEU A 68 4.47 2.87 5.09
N ASP A 69 4.14 3.96 4.41
CA ASP A 69 4.35 5.32 4.88
C ASP A 69 3.56 5.61 6.17
N ASP A 70 2.36 5.02 6.31
CA ASP A 70 1.50 5.15 7.49
C ASP A 70 2.02 4.42 8.76
N LEU A 71 3.03 3.55 8.63
CA LEU A 71 3.56 2.77 9.75
C LEU A 71 4.64 3.52 10.57
N PRO A 72 4.86 3.14 11.84
CA PRO A 72 6.01 3.61 12.61
C PRO A 72 7.35 3.20 11.97
N GLU A 73 8.46 3.82 12.40
CA GLU A 73 9.81 3.53 11.86
C GLU A 73 10.18 2.05 12.03
N VAL A 74 9.74 1.42 13.12
CA VAL A 74 9.81 -0.02 13.37
C VAL A 74 8.39 -0.56 13.42
N PHE A 75 8.09 -1.60 12.64
CA PHE A 75 6.75 -2.15 12.49
C PHE A 75 6.75 -3.68 12.35
N ASN A 76 5.64 -4.32 12.70
CA ASN A 76 5.46 -5.75 12.52
C ASN A 76 4.78 -6.07 11.18
N SER A 77 4.95 -7.32 10.74
CA SER A 77 4.31 -7.84 9.54
C SER A 77 2.78 -7.91 9.62
N SER A 78 2.22 -8.01 10.83
CA SER A 78 0.79 -7.89 11.11
C SER A 78 0.30 -6.48 10.81
N ASP A 79 1.00 -5.48 11.34
CA ASP A 79 0.61 -4.08 11.29
C ASP A 79 0.62 -3.59 9.84
N PHE A 80 1.59 -4.05 9.04
CA PHE A 80 1.60 -3.80 7.60
C PHE A 80 0.46 -4.49 6.84
N VAL A 81 0.07 -5.70 7.24
CA VAL A 81 -1.07 -6.40 6.63
C VAL A 81 -2.36 -5.67 6.92
N GLU A 82 -2.51 -5.14 8.15
CA GLU A 82 -3.66 -4.35 8.57
C GLU A 82 -3.72 -3.01 7.83
N ALA A 83 -2.62 -2.25 7.80
CA ALA A 83 -2.52 -0.99 7.06
C ALA A 83 -2.71 -1.17 5.55
N ALA A 84 -2.25 -2.29 4.98
CA ALA A 84 -2.38 -2.59 3.56
C ALA A 84 -3.62 -3.45 3.22
N SER A 85 -4.49 -3.75 4.18
CA SER A 85 -5.74 -4.51 3.96
C SER A 85 -6.67 -3.79 2.98
N GLY A 86 -6.69 -2.45 3.03
CA GLY A 86 -7.42 -1.59 2.07
C GLY A 86 -6.91 -1.67 0.63
N SER A 87 -5.74 -2.27 0.37
CA SER A 87 -5.22 -2.48 -0.99
C SER A 87 -5.90 -3.63 -1.74
N GLY A 88 -6.72 -4.43 -1.05
CA GLY A 88 -7.44 -5.57 -1.61
C GLY A 88 -6.54 -6.74 -2.03
N LYS A 89 -5.30 -6.80 -1.50
CA LYS A 89 -4.33 -7.87 -1.77
C LYS A 89 -4.35 -8.91 -0.65
N ASP A 90 -4.09 -10.16 -1.01
CA ASP A 90 -3.98 -11.27 -0.06
C ASP A 90 -2.90 -10.96 1.00
N PRO A 91 -3.18 -11.14 2.30
CA PRO A 91 -2.19 -11.07 3.38
C PRO A 91 -0.88 -11.82 3.09
N ARG A 92 -0.93 -12.97 2.42
CA ARG A 92 0.26 -13.72 2.00
C ARG A 92 1.13 -12.93 1.03
N TYR A 93 0.50 -12.25 0.07
CA TYR A 93 1.18 -11.39 -0.90
C TYR A 93 1.80 -10.16 -0.23
N LEU A 94 1.12 -9.58 0.77
CA LEU A 94 1.63 -8.46 1.57
C LEU A 94 2.90 -8.86 2.33
N ARG A 95 2.88 -10.02 3.00
CA ARG A 95 4.06 -10.56 3.70
C ARG A 95 5.22 -10.86 2.75
N GLN A 96 4.95 -11.44 1.57
CA GLN A 96 5.98 -11.66 0.55
C GLN A 96 6.55 -10.34 0.01
N THR A 97 5.73 -9.30 -0.08
CA THR A 97 6.19 -7.97 -0.48
C THR A 97 7.19 -7.40 0.52
N LEU A 98 6.94 -7.54 1.83
CA LEU A 98 7.91 -7.15 2.86
C LEU A 98 9.24 -7.89 2.73
N VAL A 99 9.19 -9.21 2.50
CA VAL A 99 10.41 -10.00 2.27
C VAL A 99 11.19 -9.50 1.05
N ARG A 100 10.48 -9.19 -0.04
CA ARG A 100 11.09 -8.62 -1.26
C ARG A 100 11.66 -7.24 -1.02
N TRP A 101 11.00 -6.38 -0.25
CA TRP A 101 11.49 -5.05 0.08
C TRP A 101 12.68 -5.09 1.02
N ALA A 102 12.73 -6.06 1.92
CA ALA A 102 13.89 -6.32 2.76
C ALA A 102 15.09 -6.76 1.90
N ALA A 103 14.88 -7.66 0.94
CA ALA A 103 15.91 -8.07 -0.02
C ALA A 103 16.36 -6.92 -0.94
N GLN A 104 15.47 -5.97 -1.24
CA GLN A 104 15.77 -4.77 -2.03
C GLN A 104 16.41 -3.64 -1.21
N GLY A 105 16.60 -3.81 0.10
CA GLY A 105 17.18 -2.77 0.98
C GLY A 105 16.27 -1.57 1.24
N LYS A 106 14.97 -1.64 0.90
CA LYS A 106 13.99 -0.57 1.16
C LYS A 106 13.55 -0.53 2.63
N ILE A 107 13.57 -1.69 3.26
CA ILE A 107 13.31 -1.88 4.69
C ILE A 107 14.39 -2.81 5.23
N LYS A 108 14.77 -2.65 6.50
CA LYS A 108 15.69 -3.55 7.19
C LYS A 108 14.88 -4.55 7.99
N ARG A 109 15.11 -5.85 7.77
CA ARG A 109 14.54 -6.88 8.64
C ARG A 109 15.39 -6.94 9.90
N MET A 110 14.75 -6.76 11.05
CA MET A 110 15.42 -6.86 12.35
C MET A 110 15.31 -8.29 12.86
N GLU A 111 14.09 -8.83 12.89
CA GLU A 111 13.78 -10.18 13.39
C GLU A 111 12.75 -10.86 12.48
N ARG A 112 12.37 -12.10 12.81
CA ARG A 112 11.26 -12.76 12.12
C ARG A 112 9.96 -11.99 12.38
N GLY A 113 9.45 -11.32 11.35
CA GLY A 113 8.21 -10.57 11.41
C GLY A 113 8.34 -9.11 11.83
N LYS A 114 9.54 -8.64 12.20
CA LYS A 114 9.81 -7.23 12.55
C LYS A 114 10.67 -6.54 11.50
N TYR A 115 10.24 -5.37 11.07
CA TYR A 115 10.88 -4.59 10.02
C TYR A 115 11.08 -3.16 10.47
N ARG A 116 12.11 -2.52 9.91
CA ARG A 116 12.41 -1.11 10.12
C ARG A 116 12.47 -0.40 8.78
N LYS A 117 11.88 0.78 8.66
CA LYS A 117 12.00 1.63 7.47
C LYS A 117 13.48 1.99 7.26
N ALA A 118 13.99 1.86 6.03
CA ALA A 118 15.34 2.33 5.75
C ALA A 118 15.32 3.86 5.81
N SER A 119 15.88 4.44 6.87
CA SER A 119 16.17 5.87 6.94
C SER A 119 16.87 6.29 5.65
N SER A 120 16.41 7.39 5.04
CA SER A 120 17.00 8.00 3.84
C SER A 120 18.52 8.20 3.93
N ARG A 121 19.09 8.21 5.14
CA ARG A 121 20.53 8.33 5.40
C ARG A 121 21.35 7.07 5.11
N ALA A 122 20.71 5.88 5.07
CA ALA A 122 21.39 4.60 4.84
C ALA A 122 21.31 4.10 3.37
N GLN A 123 20.71 4.87 2.46
CA GLN A 123 20.62 4.50 1.04
C GLN A 123 21.98 4.55 0.30
N SER A 124 23.06 5.02 0.93
CA SER A 124 24.40 5.08 0.33
C SER A 124 25.35 3.91 0.65
N ASN A 125 25.11 3.12 1.70
CA ASN A 125 26.08 2.10 2.14
C ASN A 125 25.38 0.78 2.48
N GLY A 126 25.34 -0.15 1.51
CA GLY A 126 24.76 -1.47 1.79
C GLY A 126 24.63 -2.44 0.63
N HIS A 127 25.48 -2.37 -0.38
CA HIS A 127 25.73 -3.52 -1.26
C HIS A 127 27.12 -4.08 -0.99
N VAL A 128 27.25 -4.82 0.11
CA VAL A 128 28.24 -5.90 0.20
C VAL A 128 27.64 -7.07 -0.58
N ARG A 129 27.88 -7.08 -1.88
CA ARG A 129 27.95 -8.32 -2.66
C ARG A 129 29.42 -8.69 -2.72
N VAL A 130 29.73 -9.88 -2.23
CA VAL A 130 31.01 -10.59 -2.30
C VAL A 130 31.79 -10.19 -3.55
N ALA A 131 33.00 -9.69 -3.35
CA ALA A 131 33.93 -9.30 -4.39
C ALA A 131 34.29 -10.52 -5.24
N ALA A 132 33.66 -10.65 -6.40
CA ALA A 132 34.25 -11.34 -7.54
C ALA A 132 35.42 -10.49 -8.06
N PRO A 133 36.52 -11.10 -8.52
CA PRO A 133 37.78 -10.41 -8.77
C PRO A 133 37.59 -9.28 -9.79
N ALA A 134 38.28 -8.18 -9.50
CA ALA A 134 38.29 -6.97 -10.31
C ALA A 134 38.86 -7.27 -11.70
N GLY A 135 37.97 -7.35 -12.69
CA GLY A 135 38.35 -7.41 -14.09
C GLY A 135 37.20 -6.93 -14.96
N GLN A 136 37.39 -5.77 -15.60
CA GLN A 136 36.56 -5.22 -16.69
C GLN A 136 35.18 -4.66 -16.30
N ARG A 137 35.17 -3.53 -15.60
CA ARG A 137 34.04 -2.58 -15.65
C ARG A 137 34.14 -1.73 -16.92
N GLY A 138 33.49 -2.16 -17.99
CA GLY A 138 33.28 -1.32 -19.16
C GLY A 138 32.34 -0.14 -18.87
N PRO A 139 32.43 0.96 -19.63
CA PRO A 139 31.57 2.13 -19.49
C PRO A 139 30.09 1.74 -19.65
N ARG A 140 29.16 2.55 -19.08
CA ARG A 140 27.69 2.35 -19.16
C ARG A 140 27.28 2.23 -20.64
N SER A 141 27.28 1.00 -21.17
CA SER A 141 27.02 0.76 -22.58
C SER A 141 25.53 0.98 -22.80
N SER A 142 25.22 1.96 -23.66
CA SER A 142 23.87 2.10 -24.17
C SER A 142 23.50 0.76 -24.84
N LEU A 143 22.23 0.33 -24.75
CA LEU A 143 21.82 -0.93 -25.40
C LEU A 143 22.09 -0.93 -26.92
N ARG A 144 22.22 0.27 -27.53
CA ARG A 144 22.62 0.41 -28.93
C ARG A 144 24.09 0.05 -29.14
N ASN A 145 24.98 0.45 -28.25
CA ASN A 145 26.40 0.07 -28.32
C ASN A 145 26.55 -1.45 -28.15
N VAL A 146 25.74 -2.06 -27.27
CA VAL A 146 25.69 -3.54 -27.14
C VAL A 146 25.22 -4.17 -28.46
N LEU A 147 24.25 -3.54 -29.13
CA LEU A 147 23.80 -4.02 -30.43
C LEU A 147 24.92 -3.93 -31.46
N GLU A 148 25.71 -2.86 -31.51
CA GLU A 148 26.82 -2.70 -32.47
C GLU A 148 27.87 -3.81 -32.36
N VAL A 149 28.23 -4.21 -31.14
CA VAL A 149 29.24 -5.26 -30.88
C VAL A 149 28.78 -6.66 -31.29
N LEU A 150 27.47 -6.90 -31.39
CA LEU A 150 26.95 -8.22 -31.74
C LEU A 150 27.16 -8.59 -33.23
N PRO A 151 27.27 -9.89 -33.56
CA PRO A 151 27.27 -10.34 -34.95
C PRO A 151 26.00 -9.91 -35.70
N GLY A 152 26.06 -9.89 -37.04
CA GLY A 152 24.93 -9.50 -37.90
C GLY A 152 23.65 -10.32 -37.66
N THR A 153 23.82 -11.57 -37.21
CA THR A 153 22.79 -12.44 -36.66
C THR A 153 23.16 -12.81 -35.22
N PHE A 154 22.22 -12.71 -34.29
CA PHE A 154 22.46 -12.98 -32.87
C PHE A 154 21.23 -13.56 -32.20
N THR A 155 21.42 -14.30 -31.11
CA THR A 155 20.32 -14.79 -30.28
C THR A 155 19.99 -13.82 -29.14
N SER A 156 18.79 -13.94 -28.59
CA SER A 156 18.39 -13.20 -27.40
C SER A 156 19.28 -13.49 -26.19
N ALA A 157 19.89 -14.69 -26.12
CA ALA A 157 20.84 -15.04 -25.08
C ALA A 157 22.16 -14.27 -25.25
N ASP A 158 22.66 -14.16 -26.48
CA ASP A 158 23.88 -13.41 -26.80
C ASP A 158 23.71 -11.93 -26.47
N PHE A 159 22.54 -11.36 -26.77
CA PHE A 159 22.22 -9.97 -26.42
C PHE A 159 22.17 -9.76 -24.90
N VAL A 160 21.58 -10.68 -24.14
CA VAL A 160 21.55 -10.60 -22.67
C VAL A 160 22.95 -10.76 -22.08
N LYS A 161 23.77 -11.66 -22.65
CA LYS A 161 25.16 -11.88 -22.23
C LYS A 161 26.03 -10.64 -22.52
N ALA A 162 25.90 -10.05 -23.70
CA ALA A 162 26.61 -8.81 -24.05
C ALA A 162 26.11 -7.60 -23.23
N ALA A 163 24.84 -7.62 -22.80
CA ALA A 163 24.26 -6.65 -21.89
C ALA A 163 24.40 -7.05 -20.41
N ALA A 164 25.22 -8.03 -20.03
CA ALA A 164 25.36 -8.46 -18.64
C ALA A 164 25.92 -7.36 -17.71
N GLY A 165 26.65 -6.38 -18.27
CA GLY A 165 27.06 -5.16 -17.56
C GLY A 165 25.96 -4.11 -17.39
N SER A 166 24.79 -4.30 -18.00
CA SER A 166 23.64 -3.43 -17.89
C SER A 166 22.88 -3.72 -16.59
N ARG A 167 22.46 -2.67 -15.86
CA ARG A 167 21.56 -2.82 -14.68
C ARG A 167 20.13 -3.24 -15.05
N LYS A 168 19.89 -3.62 -16.31
CA LYS A 168 18.56 -3.88 -16.86
C LYS A 168 18.23 -5.37 -16.72
N ASP A 169 17.00 -5.63 -16.31
CA ASP A 169 16.49 -6.98 -16.16
C ASP A 169 16.56 -7.75 -17.50
N PRO A 170 16.98 -9.04 -17.51
CA PRO A 170 16.97 -9.88 -18.70
C PRO A 170 15.62 -9.89 -19.45
N HIS A 171 14.50 -9.82 -18.74
CA HIS A 171 13.18 -9.73 -19.35
C HIS A 171 13.00 -8.41 -20.12
N TYR A 172 13.45 -7.29 -19.55
CA TYR A 172 13.44 -5.98 -20.21
C TYR A 172 14.31 -5.99 -21.48
N LEU A 173 15.48 -6.65 -21.43
CA LEU A 173 16.37 -6.78 -22.57
C LEU A 173 15.70 -7.54 -23.73
N ARG A 174 15.03 -8.66 -23.42
CA ARG A 174 14.27 -9.44 -24.41
C ARG A 174 13.12 -8.64 -25.01
N GLN A 175 12.37 -7.88 -24.19
CA GLN A 175 11.32 -6.99 -24.70
C GLN A 175 11.87 -5.88 -25.60
N THR A 176 13.07 -5.39 -25.31
CA THR A 176 13.72 -4.37 -26.14
C THR A 176 14.00 -4.90 -27.54
N LEU A 177 14.45 -6.16 -27.67
CA LEU A 177 14.64 -6.81 -28.98
C LEU A 177 13.32 -6.96 -29.75
N VAL A 178 12.24 -7.35 -29.07
CA VAL A 178 10.91 -7.46 -29.69
C VAL A 178 10.44 -6.09 -30.19
N ARG A 179 10.61 -5.03 -29.40
CA ARG A 179 10.28 -3.66 -29.81
C ARG A 179 11.12 -3.20 -30.99
N TRP A 180 12.41 -3.50 -31.03
CA TRP A 180 13.27 -3.16 -32.16
C TRP A 180 12.95 -3.95 -33.43
N ALA A 181 12.48 -5.19 -33.28
CA ALA A 181 11.95 -5.95 -34.41
C ALA A 181 10.67 -5.31 -34.97
N ALA A 182 9.75 -4.87 -34.09
CA ALA A 182 8.55 -4.14 -34.52
C ALA A 182 8.88 -2.79 -35.21
N GLN A 183 9.94 -2.11 -34.76
CA GLN A 183 10.45 -0.88 -35.38
C GLN A 183 11.26 -1.11 -36.66
N LYS A 184 11.29 -2.34 -37.21
CA LYS A 184 12.06 -2.73 -38.40
C LYS A 184 13.58 -2.49 -38.30
N LYS A 185 14.11 -2.25 -37.10
CA LYS A 185 15.56 -2.13 -36.82
C LYS A 185 16.25 -3.49 -36.80
N LEU A 186 15.47 -4.52 -36.45
CA LEU A 186 15.89 -5.92 -36.47
C LEU A 186 14.87 -6.73 -37.28
N LYS A 187 15.33 -7.78 -37.94
CA LYS A 187 14.45 -8.81 -38.49
C LYS A 187 14.49 -10.01 -37.56
N ARG A 188 13.33 -10.42 -37.06
CA ARG A 188 13.20 -11.69 -36.33
C ARG A 188 13.26 -12.82 -37.34
N LEU A 189 14.22 -13.72 -37.20
CA LEU A 189 14.38 -14.88 -38.08
C LEU A 189 13.63 -16.09 -37.52
N ASP A 190 13.64 -16.26 -36.19
CA ASP A 190 13.01 -17.40 -35.51
C ASP A 190 12.73 -17.05 -34.03
N ARG A 191 12.24 -17.98 -33.22
CA ARG A 191 12.09 -17.85 -31.76
C ARG A 191 13.44 -17.51 -31.12
N GLY A 192 13.59 -16.25 -30.74
CA GLY A 192 14.78 -15.74 -30.06
C GLY A 192 15.99 -15.47 -30.95
N LYS A 193 15.87 -15.55 -32.29
CA LYS A 193 16.93 -15.22 -33.25
C LYS A 193 16.62 -13.92 -33.99
N TYR A 194 17.58 -13.02 -34.04
CA TYR A 194 17.45 -11.69 -34.63
C TYR A 194 18.59 -11.41 -35.61
N ARG A 195 18.27 -10.67 -36.67
CA ARG A 195 19.24 -10.14 -37.65
C ARG A 195 19.19 -8.63 -37.63
N LYS A 196 20.35 -7.97 -37.65
CA LYS A 196 20.45 -6.53 -37.83
C LYS A 196 19.96 -6.16 -39.23
N MET A 197 19.10 -5.16 -39.31
CA MET A 197 18.80 -4.51 -40.58
C MET A 197 19.81 -3.38 -40.74
N LYS A 198 20.53 -3.36 -41.87
CA LYS A 198 21.38 -2.22 -42.24
C LYS A 198 20.51 -1.03 -42.60
#